data_AF-A0A671YTW5-F1
#
_entry.id   AF-A0A671YTW5-F1
#
_cell.length_a   1.000
_cell.length_b   1.000
_cell.length_c   1.000
_cell.angle_alpha   90.00
_cell.angle_beta   90.00
_cell.angle_gamma   90.00
#
_symmetry.space_group_name_H-M   'P 1'
#
loop_
_entity.id
_entity.type
_entity.pdbx_description
1 polymer ?
#
loop_
_entity_poly.entity_id
_entity_poly.type
_entity_poly.pdbx_seq_one_letter_code
_entity_poly.pdbx_strand_id
1 'polypeptide(L)'
;CVCVCVRVCVCACAFYGLLSVCCSVGVMAGRYSREMNEQKPSSSDGLTVEFRIAKLNQVWEKAKRMQLSPVRQAELHSDLKIQEKDEMLWKKLKVEGLDENGEKEAQLRRNFNVILAKYGMDGKRDTRPLENNYLKDHDTKEGDIFDDPRLDKLWNKAKSSGKFSNEELLSLKREFQHHKDKVHEYNILMDTISRTEEIHKNVISPLEGDTKEHVLHQKHTDLKHKMRDLNQGFERLRKLSHEGFSEDSEFREPRVIELWEAAKRANLSEDELDSLKEELRHFETKVEKHSHYQEQLELSHQKLQHVEALGDKEHIKKTQEKYYTLAEKTREIGYKMKKHMQDLSNKISRQGLDHNEL
;
A
#
# COMPACT_ATOMS: atom_id res chain seq x y z
N CYS A 1 -32.34 -12.60 65.50
CA CYS A 1 -33.10 -13.85 65.59
C CYS A 1 -33.56 -14.21 64.17
N VAL A 2 -32.91 -15.11 63.41
CA VAL A 2 -32.97 -16.60 63.50
C VAL A 2 -34.45 -17.06 63.35
N CYS A 3 -34.94 -17.89 62.42
CA CYS A 3 -34.47 -19.03 61.60
C CYS A 3 -35.45 -19.17 60.39
N VAL A 4 -35.06 -19.46 59.14
CA VAL A 4 -34.81 -20.78 58.48
C VAL A 4 -35.99 -21.78 58.48
N CYS A 5 -36.43 -22.17 57.27
CA CYS A 5 -36.79 -23.53 56.77
C CYS A 5 -37.65 -23.38 55.48
N VAL A 6 -37.22 -23.62 54.24
CA VAL A 6 -36.71 -24.84 53.55
C VAL A 6 -37.81 -25.88 53.21
N ARG A 7 -38.21 -25.83 51.91
CA ARG A 7 -38.42 -26.94 50.95
C ARG A 7 -39.66 -27.86 50.99
N VAL A 8 -40.21 -28.05 49.77
CA VAL A 8 -40.35 -29.33 49.00
C VAL A 8 -41.76 -29.75 48.54
N CYS A 9 -41.88 -29.89 47.20
CA CYS A 9 -42.63 -30.88 46.39
C CYS A 9 -44.16 -30.84 46.31
N VAL A 10 -44.85 -31.24 45.22
CA VAL A 10 -44.59 -31.59 43.79
C VAL A 10 -45.97 -31.99 43.19
N CYS A 11 -46.10 -31.91 41.86
CA CYS A 11 -47.07 -32.60 40.98
C CYS A 11 -48.56 -32.16 40.93
N ALA A 12 -48.92 -31.56 39.78
CA ALA A 12 -49.99 -32.10 38.93
C ALA A 12 -49.75 -31.69 37.46
N CYS A 13 -49.24 -32.65 36.69
CA CYS A 13 -49.22 -32.65 35.22
C CYS A 13 -50.51 -33.29 34.67
N ALA A 14 -50.71 -33.12 33.35
CA ALA A 14 -51.68 -33.76 32.45
C ALA A 14 -52.91 -32.88 32.14
N PHE A 15 -53.27 -32.56 30.89
CA PHE A 15 -53.20 -33.37 29.68
C PHE A 15 -52.93 -32.55 28.40
N TYR A 16 -52.16 -33.17 27.51
CA TYR A 16 -51.81 -32.80 26.14
C TYR A 16 -52.96 -33.02 25.14
N GLY A 17 -52.97 -32.22 24.06
CA GLY A 17 -53.03 -32.76 22.69
C GLY A 17 -54.32 -32.54 21.86
N LEU A 18 -54.27 -31.60 20.90
CA LEU A 18 -54.55 -31.89 19.48
C LEU A 18 -54.06 -30.75 18.55
N LEU A 19 -53.09 -31.09 17.70
CA LEU A 19 -52.70 -30.38 16.48
C LEU A 19 -53.87 -30.33 15.49
N SER A 20 -54.03 -29.22 14.76
CA SER A 20 -54.27 -29.27 13.31
C SER A 20 -54.01 -27.92 12.62
N VAL A 21 -52.86 -27.85 11.95
CA VAL A 21 -52.67 -27.37 10.56
C VAL A 21 -53.50 -26.16 10.11
N CYS A 22 -52.84 -25.00 10.05
CA CYS A 22 -52.96 -24.08 8.92
C CYS A 22 -51.56 -23.59 8.55
N CYS A 23 -50.89 -24.35 7.69
CA CYS A 23 -49.82 -23.83 6.86
C CYS A 23 -50.42 -22.78 5.92
N SER A 24 -50.08 -21.51 6.11
CA SER A 24 -50.15 -20.52 5.04
C SER A 24 -48.80 -19.85 4.93
N VAL A 25 -48.09 -20.31 3.92
CA VAL A 25 -46.87 -19.78 3.31
C VAL A 25 -46.98 -18.26 3.15
N GLY A 26 -46.35 -17.51 4.05
CA GLY A 26 -46.11 -16.08 3.88
C GLY A 26 -44.90 -15.89 2.99
N VAL A 27 -45.13 -15.89 1.69
CA VAL A 27 -44.17 -15.61 0.62
C VAL A 27 -43.33 -14.38 0.99
N MET A 28 -42.01 -14.53 1.02
CA MET A 28 -41.06 -13.42 0.98
C MET A 28 -41.20 -12.70 -0.36
N ALA A 29 -42.13 -11.74 -0.43
CA ALA A 29 -42.37 -10.93 -1.61
C ALA A 29 -41.77 -9.53 -1.43
N GLY A 30 -40.76 -9.24 -2.24
CA GLY A 30 -40.51 -7.89 -2.75
C GLY A 30 -39.88 -6.89 -1.79
N ARG A 31 -38.55 -6.94 -1.67
CA ARG A 31 -37.78 -5.68 -1.58
C ARG A 31 -38.21 -4.83 -2.77
N TYR A 32 -38.51 -3.54 -2.56
CA TYR A 32 -39.17 -2.60 -3.48
C TYR A 32 -40.71 -2.58 -3.36
N SER A 33 -41.22 -2.15 -2.20
CA SER A 33 -42.60 -1.66 -2.11
C SER A 33 -42.71 -0.29 -2.78
N ARG A 34 -43.53 -0.25 -3.84
CA ARG A 34 -43.88 0.93 -4.67
C ARG A 34 -44.51 2.07 -3.86
N GLU A 35 -45.05 1.76 -2.69
CA GLU A 35 -45.73 2.68 -1.76
C GLU A 35 -44.80 3.72 -1.11
N MET A 36 -43.48 3.48 -1.07
CA MET A 36 -42.51 4.46 -0.54
C MET A 36 -42.10 5.54 -1.57
N ASN A 37 -42.48 5.39 -2.85
CA ASN A 37 -42.15 6.36 -3.91
C ASN A 37 -43.22 7.45 -4.11
N GLU A 38 -44.32 7.41 -3.36
CA GLU A 38 -45.34 8.47 -3.38
C GLU A 38 -45.29 9.25 -2.06
N GLN A 39 -44.47 10.31 -2.00
CA GLN A 39 -44.50 11.24 -0.88
C GLN A 39 -45.60 12.29 -1.09
N LYS A 40 -46.61 12.26 -0.21
CA LYS A 40 -47.50 13.39 0.09
C LYS A 40 -46.69 14.51 0.77
N PRO A 41 -46.91 15.79 0.45
CA PRO A 41 -46.19 16.87 1.11
C PRO A 41 -46.85 17.16 2.47
N SER A 42 -46.20 16.76 3.56
CA SER A 42 -46.56 17.23 4.91
C SER A 42 -45.31 17.68 5.66
N SER A 43 -45.19 19.00 5.71
CA SER A 43 -44.53 19.89 6.67
C SER A 43 -44.08 19.26 8.01
N SER A 44 -42.77 19.30 8.28
CA SER A 44 -42.15 19.60 9.60
C SER A 44 -40.62 19.35 9.50
N ASP A 45 -39.85 20.38 9.86
CA ASP A 45 -38.40 20.41 10.12
C ASP A 45 -37.42 20.04 8.99
N GLY A 46 -36.96 21.09 8.28
CA GLY A 46 -35.54 21.46 8.15
C GLY A 46 -34.53 20.50 7.51
N LEU A 47 -34.90 19.28 7.14
CA LEU A 47 -34.04 18.35 6.40
C LEU A 47 -34.41 18.44 4.92
N THR A 48 -33.81 19.41 4.25
CA THR A 48 -33.86 19.51 2.78
C THR A 48 -33.30 18.20 2.21
N VAL A 49 -34.20 17.37 1.66
CA VAL A 49 -33.84 16.19 0.89
C VAL A 49 -33.10 16.68 -0.37
N GLU A 50 -31.77 16.68 -0.32
CA GLU A 50 -30.93 17.37 -1.31
C GLU A 50 -30.75 16.54 -2.59
N PHE A 51 -30.87 15.21 -2.49
CA PHE A 51 -30.85 14.26 -3.61
C PHE A 51 -32.18 13.50 -3.70
N ARG A 52 -32.60 13.15 -4.91
CA ARG A 52 -33.77 12.28 -5.17
C ARG A 52 -33.49 10.82 -4.86
N ILE A 53 -32.21 10.43 -4.84
CA ILE A 53 -31.77 9.06 -4.57
C ILE A 53 -31.38 8.90 -3.08
N ALA A 54 -32.11 8.03 -2.37
CA ALA A 54 -31.94 7.81 -0.92
C ALA A 54 -30.51 7.42 -0.50
N LYS A 55 -29.80 6.59 -1.28
CA LYS A 55 -28.41 6.23 -0.95
C LYS A 55 -27.45 7.42 -1.06
N LEU A 56 -27.71 8.39 -1.93
CA LEU A 56 -26.87 9.59 -2.05
C LEU A 56 -27.15 10.56 -0.89
N ASN A 57 -28.41 10.68 -0.46
CA ASN A 57 -28.74 11.39 0.78
C ASN A 57 -28.05 10.79 2.01
N GLN A 58 -27.99 9.46 2.12
CA GLN A 58 -27.29 8.81 3.23
C GLN A 58 -25.80 9.17 3.27
N VAL A 59 -25.15 9.20 2.10
CA VAL A 59 -23.74 9.60 1.99
C VAL A 59 -23.56 11.07 2.30
N TRP A 60 -24.47 11.92 1.84
CA TRP A 60 -24.44 13.36 2.08
C TRP A 60 -24.63 13.71 3.57
N GLU A 61 -25.60 13.08 4.24
CA GLU A 61 -25.81 13.24 5.67
C GLU A 61 -24.64 12.66 6.48
N LYS A 62 -24.03 11.56 6.02
CA LYS A 62 -22.79 11.03 6.62
C LYS A 62 -21.64 12.03 6.49
N ALA A 63 -21.49 12.69 5.35
CA ALA A 63 -20.46 13.70 5.14
C ALA A 63 -20.67 14.95 6.01
N LYS A 64 -21.93 15.40 6.18
CA LYS A 64 -22.28 16.49 7.12
C LYS A 64 -21.89 16.12 8.56
N ARG A 65 -22.14 14.88 8.99
CA ARG A 65 -21.75 14.38 10.32
C ARG A 65 -20.24 14.25 10.51
N MET A 66 -19.50 13.97 9.45
CA MET A 66 -18.04 13.83 9.48
C MET A 66 -17.28 15.18 9.47
N GLN A 67 -17.98 16.31 9.37
CA GLN A 67 -17.40 17.66 9.39
C GLN A 67 -16.19 17.80 8.43
N LEU A 68 -16.37 17.40 7.17
CA LEU A 68 -15.35 17.58 6.14
C LEU A 68 -15.07 19.08 5.91
N SER A 69 -13.87 19.40 5.41
CA SER A 69 -13.53 20.79 5.07
C SER A 69 -14.51 21.35 4.03
N PRO A 70 -14.87 22.65 4.07
CA PRO A 70 -15.88 23.24 3.19
C PRO A 70 -15.59 23.01 1.69
N VAL A 71 -14.30 23.00 1.32
CA VAL A 71 -13.84 22.68 -0.04
C VAL A 71 -14.15 21.24 -0.42
N ARG A 72 -13.80 20.27 0.44
CA ARG A 72 -14.08 18.84 0.19
C ARG A 72 -15.56 18.52 0.20
N GLN A 73 -16.34 19.22 1.00
CA GLN A 73 -17.80 19.08 1.04
C GLN A 73 -18.45 19.56 -0.27
N ALA A 74 -17.99 20.69 -0.82
CA ALA A 74 -18.47 21.19 -2.12
C ALA A 74 -18.09 20.26 -3.27
N GLU A 75 -16.87 19.72 -3.26
CA GLU A 75 -16.43 18.72 -4.25
C GLU A 75 -17.25 17.43 -4.16
N LEU A 76 -17.47 16.90 -2.95
CA LEU A 76 -18.29 15.71 -2.74
C LEU A 76 -19.73 15.95 -3.22
N HIS A 77 -20.29 17.13 -2.96
CA HIS A 77 -21.62 17.48 -3.43
C HIS A 77 -21.73 17.47 -4.95
N SER A 78 -20.70 17.98 -5.65
CA SER A 78 -20.61 17.92 -7.11
C SER A 78 -20.51 16.47 -7.61
N ASP A 79 -19.65 15.66 -7.00
CA ASP A 79 -19.44 14.25 -7.36
C ASP A 79 -20.73 13.43 -7.16
N LEU A 80 -21.48 13.67 -6.06
CA LEU A 80 -22.77 13.01 -5.81
C LEU A 80 -23.86 13.44 -6.80
N LYS A 81 -23.87 14.71 -7.25
CA LYS A 81 -24.80 15.17 -8.30
C LYS A 81 -24.54 14.51 -9.65
N ILE A 82 -23.27 14.32 -10.01
CA ILE A 82 -22.88 13.61 -11.23
C ILE A 82 -23.34 12.16 -11.14
N GLN A 83 -23.07 11.50 -10.02
CA GLN A 83 -23.53 10.13 -9.76
C GLN A 83 -25.06 9.99 -9.82
N GLU A 84 -25.81 10.98 -9.31
CA GLU A 84 -27.28 11.00 -9.39
C GLU A 84 -27.78 11.05 -10.83
N LYS A 85 -27.17 11.91 -11.65
CA LYS A 85 -27.52 12.05 -13.07
C LYS A 85 -27.27 10.74 -13.82
N ASP A 86 -26.11 10.13 -13.61
CA ASP A 86 -25.73 8.90 -14.31
C ASP A 86 -26.61 7.71 -13.88
N GLU A 87 -27.01 7.66 -12.60
CA GLU A 87 -27.93 6.64 -12.11
C GLU A 87 -29.36 6.82 -12.62
N MET A 88 -29.82 8.06 -12.79
CA MET A 88 -31.11 8.34 -13.44
C MET A 88 -31.09 7.99 -14.93
N LEU A 89 -29.98 8.24 -15.63
CA LEU A 89 -29.80 7.87 -17.03
C LEU A 89 -29.76 6.35 -17.20
N TRP A 90 -29.02 5.65 -16.35
CA TRP A 90 -28.99 4.19 -16.38
C TRP A 90 -30.35 3.57 -16.06
N LYS A 91 -31.11 4.12 -15.09
CA LYS A 91 -32.48 3.64 -14.81
C LYS A 91 -33.39 3.78 -16.04
N LYS A 92 -33.24 4.84 -16.84
CA LYS A 92 -33.97 4.99 -18.12
C LYS A 92 -33.53 3.94 -19.14
N LEU A 93 -32.22 3.79 -19.35
CA LEU A 93 -31.65 2.80 -20.28
C LEU A 93 -32.01 1.36 -19.90
N LYS A 94 -32.11 1.06 -18.61
CA LYS A 94 -32.53 -0.25 -18.10
C LYS A 94 -34.01 -0.54 -18.40
N VAL A 95 -34.88 0.46 -18.33
CA VAL A 95 -36.30 0.32 -18.71
C VAL A 95 -36.44 0.14 -20.22
N GLU A 96 -35.54 0.72 -21.01
CA GLU A 96 -35.46 0.56 -22.47
C GLU A 96 -34.78 -0.74 -22.90
N GLY A 97 -34.26 -1.55 -21.97
CA GLY A 97 -33.65 -2.86 -22.26
C GLY A 97 -32.25 -2.81 -22.90
N LEU A 98 -31.60 -1.64 -22.95
CA LEU A 98 -30.35 -1.42 -23.68
C LEU A 98 -29.07 -1.73 -22.88
N ASP A 99 -29.18 -2.43 -21.75
CA ASP A 99 -28.06 -2.81 -20.87
C ASP A 99 -28.13 -4.30 -20.50
N GLU A 100 -28.18 -5.18 -21.51
CA GLU A 100 -28.23 -6.64 -21.33
C GLU A 100 -26.94 -7.21 -20.70
N ASN A 101 -25.80 -6.54 -20.91
CA ASN A 101 -24.49 -6.97 -20.41
C ASN A 101 -24.19 -6.52 -18.96
N GLY A 102 -25.00 -5.63 -18.39
CA GLY A 102 -24.83 -5.10 -17.02
C GLY A 102 -23.55 -4.26 -16.81
N GLU A 103 -22.86 -3.88 -17.89
CA GLU A 103 -21.60 -3.15 -17.86
C GLU A 103 -21.77 -1.74 -17.29
N LYS A 104 -22.85 -1.05 -17.68
CA LYS A 104 -23.15 0.29 -17.17
C LYS A 104 -23.56 0.26 -15.70
N GLU A 105 -24.27 -0.78 -15.26
CA GLU A 105 -24.56 -1.01 -13.84
C GLU A 105 -23.28 -1.24 -13.03
N ALA A 106 -22.36 -2.06 -13.55
CA ALA A 106 -21.08 -2.34 -12.91
C ALA A 106 -20.21 -1.07 -12.84
N GLN A 107 -20.18 -0.25 -13.90
CA GLN A 107 -19.46 1.01 -13.92
C GLN A 107 -20.01 2.02 -12.90
N LEU A 108 -21.33 2.16 -12.80
CA LEU A 108 -21.97 3.03 -11.80
C LEU A 108 -21.65 2.62 -10.37
N ARG A 109 -21.62 1.30 -10.09
CA ARG A 109 -21.23 0.77 -8.78
C ARG A 109 -19.76 1.03 -8.48
N ARG A 110 -18.87 0.85 -9.46
CA ARG A 110 -17.43 1.15 -9.33
C ARG A 110 -17.21 2.64 -9.05
N ASN A 111 -17.82 3.52 -9.84
CA ASN A 111 -17.70 4.97 -9.68
C ASN A 111 -18.20 5.43 -8.30
N PHE A 112 -19.32 4.88 -7.84
CA PHE A 112 -19.84 5.17 -6.49
C PHE A 112 -18.86 4.74 -5.39
N ASN A 113 -18.28 3.54 -5.51
CA ASN A 113 -17.28 3.06 -4.56
C ASN A 113 -16.00 3.90 -4.58
N VAL A 114 -15.56 4.37 -5.75
CA VAL A 114 -14.43 5.30 -5.88
C VAL A 114 -14.72 6.62 -5.16
N ILE A 115 -15.93 7.18 -5.29
CA ILE A 115 -16.35 8.38 -4.55
C ILE A 115 -16.31 8.11 -3.04
N LEU A 116 -16.86 6.98 -2.58
CA LEU A 116 -16.83 6.62 -1.16
C LEU A 116 -15.39 6.48 -0.62
N ALA A 117 -14.49 5.86 -1.39
CA ALA A 117 -13.09 5.69 -1.02
C ALA A 117 -12.33 7.03 -1.00
N LYS A 118 -12.53 7.88 -2.02
CA LYS A 118 -11.91 9.22 -2.15
C LYS A 118 -12.17 10.10 -0.92
N TYR A 119 -13.35 9.98 -0.32
CA TYR A 119 -13.74 10.77 0.85
C TYR A 119 -13.69 10.00 2.18
N GLY A 120 -13.12 8.79 2.21
CA GLY A 120 -12.98 7.99 3.44
C GLY A 120 -14.31 7.52 4.04
N MET A 121 -15.36 7.46 3.23
CA MET A 121 -16.72 7.05 3.62
C MET A 121 -17.00 5.58 3.31
N ASP A 122 -16.06 4.87 2.69
CA ASP A 122 -16.11 3.43 2.45
C ASP A 122 -16.07 2.68 3.78
N GLY A 123 -17.27 2.32 4.27
CA GLY A 123 -17.42 1.54 5.49
C GLY A 123 -17.00 0.12 5.20
N LYS A 124 -15.74 -0.22 5.52
CA LYS A 124 -15.17 -1.56 5.37
C LYS A 124 -16.21 -2.64 5.68
N ARG A 125 -16.72 -3.26 4.62
CA ARG A 125 -17.16 -4.64 4.65
C ARG A 125 -16.26 -5.38 3.67
N ASP A 126 -15.04 -5.67 4.15
CA ASP A 126 -14.25 -6.77 3.59
C ASP A 126 -15.15 -8.01 3.66
N THR A 127 -15.78 -8.36 2.54
CA THR A 127 -16.31 -9.70 2.29
C THR A 127 -15.22 -10.61 1.77
N ARG A 128 -13.94 -10.25 2.00
CA ARG A 128 -12.85 -11.21 1.99
C ARG A 128 -12.98 -12.01 3.28
N PRO A 129 -13.08 -13.35 3.25
CA PRO A 129 -12.60 -14.12 4.37
C PRO A 129 -11.10 -13.83 4.46
N LEU A 130 -10.74 -12.84 5.28
CA LEU A 130 -9.42 -12.79 5.85
C LEU A 130 -9.34 -14.04 6.72
N GLU A 131 -8.89 -15.15 6.15
CA GLU A 131 -8.15 -16.15 6.92
C GLU A 131 -6.82 -15.50 7.37
N ASN A 132 -6.94 -14.46 8.19
CA ASN A 132 -5.86 -14.02 9.03
C ASN A 132 -5.76 -15.08 10.13
N ASN A 133 -4.86 -16.04 9.93
CA ASN A 133 -4.23 -16.76 11.03
C ASN A 133 -3.32 -15.79 11.82
N TYR A 134 -3.91 -14.75 12.40
CA TYR A 134 -3.28 -13.97 13.45
C TYR A 134 -3.95 -14.35 14.76
N LEU A 135 -3.22 -15.15 15.54
CA LEU A 135 -3.50 -15.38 16.95
C LEU A 135 -3.64 -14.01 17.62
N LYS A 136 -4.87 -13.71 18.00
CA LYS A 136 -5.30 -12.56 18.78
C LYS A 136 -4.84 -12.74 20.24
N ASP A 137 -3.54 -12.71 20.45
CA ASP A 137 -2.95 -12.73 21.80
C ASP A 137 -1.57 -12.07 21.83
N HIS A 138 -1.50 -10.80 21.42
CA HIS A 138 -0.45 -9.93 21.89
C HIS A 138 -0.97 -8.49 21.90
N ASP A 139 -1.18 -7.96 23.11
CA ASP A 139 -1.35 -6.53 23.35
C ASP A 139 -0.26 -5.77 22.60
N THR A 140 -0.66 -5.02 21.57
CA THR A 140 0.18 -3.95 20.99
C THR A 140 0.36 -2.91 22.09
N LYS A 141 1.52 -2.94 22.76
CA LYS A 141 1.88 -1.92 23.73
C LYS A 141 2.08 -0.61 22.97
N GLU A 142 1.67 0.52 23.56
CA GLU A 142 1.75 1.89 23.00
C GLU A 142 3.17 2.40 22.65
N GLY A 143 4.14 1.52 22.45
CA GLY A 143 5.51 1.83 22.04
C GLY A 143 5.99 1.11 20.78
N ASP A 144 5.20 0.22 20.18
CA ASP A 144 5.59 -0.51 18.97
C ASP A 144 5.56 0.45 17.77
N ILE A 145 6.75 0.78 17.24
CA ILE A 145 6.88 1.67 16.06
C ILE A 145 6.64 0.87 14.78
N PHE A 146 6.84 -0.45 14.84
CA PHE A 146 6.71 -1.36 13.70
C PHE A 146 5.68 -2.45 13.98
N ASP A 147 4.87 -2.77 12.96
CA ASP A 147 3.83 -3.81 13.03
C ASP A 147 4.41 -5.23 13.10
N ASP A 148 5.67 -5.42 12.70
CA ASP A 148 6.40 -6.69 12.83
C ASP A 148 7.17 -6.73 14.17
N PRO A 149 6.83 -7.66 15.10
CA PRO A 149 7.50 -7.81 16.38
C PRO A 149 9.01 -8.07 16.27
N ARG A 150 9.49 -8.60 15.14
CA ARG A 150 10.92 -8.85 14.91
C ARG A 150 11.67 -7.58 14.57
N LEU A 151 11.09 -6.73 13.71
CA LEU A 151 11.66 -5.42 13.38
C LEU A 151 11.65 -4.51 14.61
N ASP A 152 10.55 -4.51 15.37
CA ASP A 152 10.42 -3.68 16.55
C ASP A 152 11.43 -4.04 17.65
N LYS A 153 11.63 -5.35 17.90
CA LYS A 153 12.69 -5.84 18.81
C LYS A 153 14.08 -5.40 18.35
N LEU A 154 14.35 -5.46 17.06
CA LEU A 154 15.62 -5.06 16.47
C LEU A 154 15.86 -3.55 16.61
N TRP A 155 14.83 -2.75 16.33
CA TRP A 155 14.87 -1.30 16.49
C TRP A 155 15.07 -0.87 17.95
N ASN A 156 14.32 -1.45 18.87
CA ASN A 156 14.47 -1.18 20.30
C ASN A 156 15.87 -1.60 20.80
N LYS A 157 16.42 -2.71 20.29
CA LYS A 157 17.78 -3.14 20.60
C LYS A 157 18.82 -2.15 20.06
N ALA A 158 18.66 -1.64 18.84
CA ALA A 158 19.54 -0.62 18.29
C ALA A 158 19.48 0.67 19.12
N LYS A 159 18.27 1.17 19.41
CA LYS A 159 18.02 2.39 20.19
C LYS A 159 18.58 2.30 21.62
N SER A 160 18.39 1.17 22.30
CA SER A 160 18.91 0.95 23.65
C SER A 160 20.39 0.60 23.71
N SER A 161 21.02 0.25 22.57
CA SER A 161 22.44 -0.10 22.56
C SER A 161 23.37 1.09 22.83
N GLY A 162 22.92 2.32 22.59
CA GLY A 162 23.74 3.53 22.74
C GLY A 162 24.91 3.64 21.78
N LYS A 163 25.04 2.71 20.81
CA LYS A 163 26.13 2.65 19.83
C LYS A 163 25.93 3.54 18.60
N PHE A 164 24.78 4.21 18.51
CA PHE A 164 24.38 4.99 17.35
C PHE A 164 24.32 6.48 17.71
N SER A 165 24.89 7.32 16.86
CA SER A 165 24.60 8.74 16.84
C SER A 165 23.12 8.98 16.47
N ASN A 166 22.59 10.15 16.83
CA ASN A 166 21.20 10.51 16.52
C ASN A 166 20.93 10.51 15.01
N GLU A 167 21.90 10.93 14.19
CA GLU A 167 21.80 10.92 12.73
C GLU A 167 21.78 9.50 12.15
N GLU A 168 22.64 8.62 12.68
CA GLU A 168 22.72 7.21 12.28
C GLU A 168 21.45 6.46 12.68
N LEU A 169 20.88 6.80 13.83
CA LEU A 169 19.64 6.23 14.32
C LEU A 169 18.46 6.65 13.43
N LEU A 170 18.43 7.91 12.94
CA LEU A 170 17.44 8.35 11.96
C LEU A 170 17.60 7.64 10.60
N SER A 171 18.84 7.42 10.15
CA SER A 171 19.13 6.67 8.93
C SER A 171 18.67 5.21 9.05
N LEU A 172 19.04 4.56 10.16
CA LEU A 172 18.62 3.21 10.48
C LEU A 172 17.08 3.12 10.52
N LYS A 173 16.40 4.09 11.16
CA LYS A 173 14.93 4.16 11.18
C LYS A 173 14.33 4.18 9.77
N ARG A 174 14.95 4.95 8.87
CA ARG A 174 14.53 5.04 7.47
C ARG A 174 14.70 3.69 6.76
N GLU A 175 15.81 2.99 6.99
CA GLU A 175 16.03 1.66 6.42
C GLU A 175 15.03 0.62 6.98
N PHE A 176 14.72 0.65 8.28
CA PHE A 176 13.67 -0.19 8.88
C PHE A 176 12.29 0.10 8.28
N GLN A 177 11.95 1.37 8.08
CA GLN A 177 10.70 1.77 7.44
C GLN A 177 10.62 1.27 6.00
N HIS A 178 11.71 1.42 5.24
CA HIS A 178 11.79 0.93 3.87
C HIS A 178 11.67 -0.59 3.80
N HIS A 179 12.27 -1.32 4.75
CA HIS A 179 12.12 -2.76 4.82
C HIS A 179 10.66 -3.17 5.10
N LYS A 180 9.98 -2.48 6.03
CA LYS A 180 8.54 -2.66 6.28
C LYS A 180 7.72 -2.42 5.01
N ASP A 181 7.99 -1.34 4.28
CA ASP A 181 7.26 -1.00 3.06
C ASP A 181 7.49 -2.07 1.97
N LYS A 182 8.72 -2.55 1.80
CA LYS A 182 9.03 -3.66 0.89
C LYS A 182 8.33 -4.97 1.25
N VAL A 183 8.24 -5.30 2.55
CA VAL A 183 7.49 -6.49 3.02
C VAL A 183 6.00 -6.34 2.70
N HIS A 184 5.44 -5.15 2.90
CA HIS A 184 4.04 -4.87 2.55
C HIS A 184 3.79 -5.01 1.04
N GLU A 185 4.65 -4.43 0.20
CA GLU A 185 4.57 -4.58 -1.26
C GLU A 185 4.68 -6.04 -1.70
N TYR A 186 5.59 -6.80 -1.08
CA TYR A 186 5.72 -8.23 -1.34
C TYR A 186 4.44 -8.98 -1.02
N ASN A 187 3.79 -8.70 0.12
CA ASN A 187 2.53 -9.34 0.50
C ASN A 187 1.40 -9.00 -0.49
N ILE A 188 1.30 -7.75 -0.95
CA ILE A 188 0.32 -7.37 -1.98
C ILE A 188 0.58 -8.12 -3.29
N LEU A 189 1.84 -8.21 -3.71
CA LEU A 189 2.22 -8.91 -4.94
C LEU A 189 1.94 -10.42 -4.83
N MET A 190 2.27 -11.01 -3.69
CA MET A 190 1.99 -12.41 -3.36
C MET A 190 0.49 -12.71 -3.41
N ASP A 191 -0.33 -11.88 -2.78
CA ASP A 191 -1.80 -11.98 -2.83
C ASP A 191 -2.33 -11.87 -4.25
N THR A 192 -1.78 -10.95 -5.04
CA THR A 192 -2.19 -10.74 -6.44
C THR A 192 -1.85 -11.96 -7.29
N ILE A 193 -0.64 -12.51 -7.17
CA ILE A 193 -0.20 -13.71 -7.89
C ILE A 193 -1.05 -14.92 -7.46
N SER A 194 -1.28 -15.11 -6.17
CA SER A 194 -2.08 -16.21 -5.63
C SER A 194 -3.52 -16.17 -6.14
N ARG A 195 -4.16 -14.99 -6.16
CA ARG A 195 -5.50 -14.83 -6.74
C ARG A 195 -5.53 -15.08 -8.24
N THR A 196 -4.51 -14.63 -8.99
CA THR A 196 -4.43 -14.96 -10.42
C THR A 196 -4.29 -16.46 -10.64
N GLU A 197 -3.48 -17.16 -9.84
CA GLU A 197 -3.32 -18.61 -9.91
C GLU A 197 -4.63 -19.35 -9.60
N GLU A 198 -5.38 -18.92 -8.58
CA GLU A 198 -6.72 -19.45 -8.28
C GLU A 198 -7.72 -19.21 -9.41
N ILE A 199 -7.68 -18.04 -10.06
CA ILE A 199 -8.50 -17.76 -11.25
C ILE A 199 -8.11 -18.67 -12.41
N HIS A 200 -6.81 -18.90 -12.64
CA HIS A 200 -6.31 -19.77 -13.71
C HIS A 200 -6.66 -21.26 -13.49
N LYS A 201 -6.70 -21.73 -12.24
CA LYS A 201 -7.15 -23.10 -11.91
C LYS A 201 -8.64 -23.34 -12.21
N ASN A 202 -9.45 -22.28 -12.26
CA ASN A 202 -10.89 -22.36 -12.50
C ASN A 202 -11.30 -22.18 -13.98
N VAL A 203 -10.36 -21.95 -14.90
CA VAL A 203 -10.65 -21.75 -16.34
C VAL A 203 -10.15 -22.97 -17.14
N ILE A 204 -11.08 -23.79 -17.62
CA ILE A 204 -10.81 -24.90 -18.55
C ILE A 204 -10.86 -24.37 -20.00
N SER A 205 -9.84 -23.61 -20.41
CA SER A 205 -9.68 -23.21 -21.84
C SER A 205 -8.39 -23.84 -22.40
N PRO A 206 -8.47 -24.78 -23.37
CA PRO A 206 -7.32 -25.59 -23.79
C PRO A 206 -6.23 -24.90 -24.63
N LEU A 207 -6.37 -23.62 -25.03
CA LEU A 207 -5.56 -23.05 -26.12
C LEU A 207 -4.67 -21.85 -25.73
N GLU A 208 -4.77 -21.31 -24.50
CA GLU A 208 -3.96 -20.16 -24.02
C GLU A 208 -3.07 -20.48 -22.80
N GLY A 209 -2.86 -21.77 -22.50
CA GLY A 209 -2.13 -22.23 -21.31
C GLY A 209 -0.65 -21.83 -21.31
N ASP A 210 0.10 -22.19 -22.35
CA ASP A 210 1.57 -22.09 -22.35
C ASP A 210 2.10 -20.65 -22.22
N THR A 211 1.47 -19.67 -22.88
CA THR A 211 1.94 -18.28 -22.84
C THR A 211 1.62 -17.60 -21.50
N LYS A 212 0.46 -17.91 -20.90
CA LYS A 212 0.06 -17.39 -19.60
C LYS A 212 0.79 -18.09 -18.45
N GLU A 213 1.08 -19.38 -18.59
CA GLU A 213 1.89 -20.16 -17.65
C GLU A 213 3.34 -19.65 -17.59
N HIS A 214 3.95 -19.30 -18.72
CA HIS A 214 5.29 -18.69 -18.73
C HIS A 214 5.32 -17.31 -18.03
N VAL A 215 4.28 -16.49 -18.22
CA VAL A 215 4.15 -15.20 -17.52
C VAL A 215 3.97 -15.41 -16.02
N LEU A 216 3.15 -16.39 -15.60
CA LEU A 216 2.93 -16.72 -14.20
C LEU A 216 4.21 -17.27 -13.55
N HIS A 217 4.97 -18.12 -14.24
CA HIS A 217 6.29 -18.58 -13.81
C HIS A 217 7.30 -17.44 -13.67
N GLN A 218 7.31 -16.48 -14.60
CA GLN A 218 8.14 -15.28 -14.47
C GLN A 218 7.76 -14.50 -13.20
N LYS A 219 6.46 -14.29 -12.95
CA LYS A 219 5.97 -13.61 -11.73
C LYS A 219 6.38 -14.36 -10.45
N HIS A 220 6.33 -15.68 -10.42
CA HIS A 220 6.83 -16.46 -9.29
C HIS A 220 8.35 -16.37 -9.14
N THR A 221 9.09 -16.26 -10.24
CA THR A 221 10.55 -16.07 -10.21
C THR A 221 10.90 -14.70 -9.63
N ASP A 222 10.21 -13.65 -10.07
CA ASP A 222 10.33 -12.28 -9.55
C ASP A 222 9.97 -12.24 -8.06
N LEU A 223 8.92 -12.95 -7.66
CA LEU A 223 8.50 -13.05 -6.26
C LEU A 223 9.54 -13.76 -5.40
N LYS A 224 10.13 -14.86 -5.89
CA LYS A 224 11.25 -15.54 -5.21
C LYS A 224 12.47 -14.64 -5.08
N HIS A 225 12.76 -13.82 -6.09
CA HIS A 225 13.85 -12.85 -6.04
C HIS A 225 13.59 -11.80 -4.97
N LYS A 226 12.41 -11.15 -4.98
CA LYS A 226 12.00 -10.19 -3.95
C LYS A 226 12.03 -10.78 -2.54
N MET A 227 11.64 -12.05 -2.37
CA MET A 227 11.74 -12.74 -1.07
C MET A 227 13.20 -12.90 -0.61
N ARG A 228 14.12 -13.22 -1.52
CA ARG A 228 15.56 -13.28 -1.20
C ARG A 228 16.10 -11.91 -0.82
N ASP A 229 15.75 -10.87 -1.57
CA ASP A 229 16.20 -9.50 -1.30
C ASP A 229 15.67 -8.98 0.04
N LEU A 230 14.42 -9.31 0.38
CA LEU A 230 13.86 -9.03 1.70
C LEU A 230 14.64 -9.73 2.80
N ASN A 231 14.88 -11.03 2.68
CA ASN A 231 15.63 -11.77 3.69
C ASN A 231 17.06 -11.24 3.85
N GLN A 232 17.73 -10.88 2.76
CA GLN A 232 19.06 -10.25 2.80
C GLN A 232 19.02 -8.86 3.46
N GLY A 233 18.00 -8.06 3.14
CA GLY A 233 17.79 -6.75 3.76
C GLY A 233 17.54 -6.86 5.27
N PHE A 234 16.76 -7.84 5.70
CA PHE A 234 16.52 -8.11 7.12
C PHE A 234 17.79 -8.56 7.83
N GLU A 235 18.57 -9.47 7.24
CA GLU A 235 19.84 -9.93 7.83
C GLU A 235 20.87 -8.79 7.91
N ARG A 236 20.90 -7.90 6.91
CA ARG A 236 21.71 -6.67 6.97
C ARG A 236 21.26 -5.76 8.13
N LEU A 237 19.96 -5.49 8.26
CA LEU A 237 19.43 -4.71 9.39
C LEU A 237 19.74 -5.35 10.74
N ARG A 238 19.67 -6.69 10.81
CA ARG A 238 20.03 -7.46 11.99
C ARG A 238 21.49 -7.28 12.35
N LYS A 239 22.39 -7.43 11.38
CA LYS A 239 23.83 -7.24 11.54
C LYS A 239 24.14 -5.82 12.01
N LEU A 240 23.63 -4.81 11.29
CA LEU A 240 23.79 -3.39 11.65
C LEU A 240 23.29 -3.08 13.06
N SER A 241 22.14 -3.63 13.45
CA SER A 241 21.57 -3.38 14.80
C SER A 241 22.37 -4.04 15.93
N HIS A 242 23.11 -5.12 15.67
CA HIS A 242 23.93 -5.81 16.67
C HIS A 242 25.36 -5.27 16.75
N GLU A 243 25.97 -5.07 15.58
CA GLU A 243 27.36 -4.64 15.44
C GLU A 243 27.49 -3.13 15.63
N GLY A 244 26.42 -2.36 15.38
CA GLY A 244 26.48 -0.90 15.24
C GLY A 244 26.89 -0.54 13.81
N PHE A 245 26.89 0.76 13.47
CA PHE A 245 27.80 1.20 12.42
C PHE A 245 29.20 1.01 13.00
N SER A 246 29.97 0.06 12.46
CA SER A 246 31.37 -0.02 12.84
C SER A 246 32.00 1.34 12.60
N GLU A 247 32.80 1.87 13.54
CA GLU A 247 33.53 3.13 13.34
C GLU A 247 34.40 3.06 12.06
N ASP A 248 34.75 1.85 11.62
CA ASP A 248 35.44 1.57 10.35
C ASP A 248 34.53 1.49 9.10
N SER A 249 33.20 1.46 9.26
CA SER A 249 32.23 1.55 8.14
C SER A 249 32.04 3.00 7.75
N GLU A 250 33.12 3.61 7.30
CA GLU A 250 33.22 5.02 6.92
C GLU A 250 32.29 5.40 5.74
N PHE A 251 31.80 4.39 5.00
CA PHE A 251 30.92 4.52 3.84
C PHE A 251 29.80 3.47 3.89
N ARG A 252 28.61 3.81 3.39
CA ARG A 252 27.42 2.94 3.30
C ARG A 252 27.29 2.27 1.93
N GLU A 253 27.76 2.93 0.88
CA GLU A 253 27.67 2.43 -0.50
C GLU A 253 28.73 1.35 -0.77
N PRO A 254 28.36 0.09 -1.13
CA PRO A 254 29.29 -1.02 -1.33
C PRO A 254 30.45 -0.70 -2.27
N ARG A 255 30.17 0.06 -3.34
CA ARG A 255 31.20 0.42 -4.32
C ARG A 255 32.20 1.45 -3.79
N VAL A 256 31.76 2.33 -2.90
CA VAL A 256 32.62 3.33 -2.24
C VAL A 256 33.50 2.64 -1.19
N ILE A 257 32.95 1.66 -0.47
CA ILE A 257 33.70 0.80 0.45
C ILE A 257 34.83 0.08 -0.31
N GLU A 258 34.54 -0.52 -1.46
CA GLU A 258 35.57 -1.19 -2.27
C GLU A 258 36.70 -0.24 -2.70
N LEU A 259 36.38 0.99 -3.10
CA LEU A 259 37.37 2.01 -3.45
C LEU A 259 38.19 2.45 -2.23
N TRP A 260 37.56 2.61 -1.06
CA TRP A 260 38.24 2.96 0.17
C TRP A 260 39.20 1.85 0.63
N GLU A 261 38.76 0.59 0.57
CA GLU A 261 39.59 -0.56 0.89
C GLU A 261 40.74 -0.75 -0.12
N ALA A 262 40.51 -0.42 -1.40
CA ALA A 262 41.58 -0.37 -2.40
C ALA A 262 42.57 0.76 -2.11
N ALA A 263 42.09 1.92 -1.66
CA ALA A 263 42.92 3.05 -1.28
C ALA A 263 43.78 2.77 -0.05
N LYS A 264 43.24 2.14 1.00
CA LYS A 264 44.03 1.70 2.17
C LYS A 264 45.12 0.70 1.82
N ARG A 265 44.90 -0.11 0.77
CA ARG A 265 45.90 -1.08 0.26
C ARG A 265 46.92 -0.43 -0.68
N ALA A 266 46.59 0.70 -1.31
CA ALA A 266 47.58 1.52 -1.97
C ALA A 266 48.37 2.24 -0.85
N ASN A 267 49.69 2.14 -0.85
CA ASN A 267 50.56 2.81 0.14
C ASN A 267 50.54 4.34 -0.07
N LEU A 268 49.37 4.97 0.07
CA LEU A 268 49.17 6.41 0.00
C LEU A 268 49.65 7.08 1.29
N SER A 269 50.07 8.34 1.19
CA SER A 269 50.36 9.13 2.39
C SER A 269 49.08 9.44 3.18
N GLU A 270 49.21 9.74 4.48
CA GLU A 270 48.08 10.03 5.37
C GLU A 270 47.27 11.25 4.87
N ASP A 271 47.95 12.31 4.41
CA ASP A 271 47.31 13.51 3.84
C ASP A 271 46.51 13.22 2.56
N GLU A 272 47.03 12.35 1.69
CA GLU A 272 46.35 11.94 0.45
C GLU A 272 45.17 11.02 0.73
N LEU A 273 45.31 10.14 1.72
CA LEU A 273 44.26 9.25 2.17
C LEU A 273 43.09 10.07 2.75
N ASP A 274 43.37 11.11 3.53
CA ASP A 274 42.35 12.03 4.04
C ASP A 274 41.71 12.89 2.94
N SER A 275 42.48 13.33 1.95
CA SER A 275 41.92 14.02 0.77
C SER A 275 40.98 13.12 -0.02
N LEU A 276 41.37 11.87 -0.25
CA LEU A 276 40.58 10.89 -0.98
C LEU A 276 39.32 10.48 -0.20
N LYS A 277 39.42 10.42 1.13
CA LYS A 277 38.30 10.15 2.04
C LYS A 277 37.20 11.19 1.91
N GLU A 278 37.54 12.48 1.91
CA GLU A 278 36.55 13.54 1.70
C GLU A 278 35.95 13.48 0.27
N GLU A 279 36.77 13.16 -0.73
CA GLU A 279 36.30 12.99 -2.11
C GLU A 279 35.30 11.82 -2.24
N LEU A 280 35.55 10.70 -1.55
CA LEU A 280 34.66 9.55 -1.47
C LEU A 280 33.35 9.89 -0.72
N ARG A 281 33.39 10.73 0.32
CA ARG A 281 32.17 11.22 1.02
C ARG A 281 31.29 12.07 0.11
N HIS A 282 31.91 12.96 -0.67
CA HIS A 282 31.20 13.73 -1.68
C HIS A 282 30.63 12.85 -2.80
N PHE A 283 31.37 11.80 -3.19
CA PHE A 283 30.89 10.84 -4.17
C PHE A 283 29.70 10.03 -3.64
N GLU A 284 29.74 9.55 -2.41
CA GLU A 284 28.63 8.86 -1.75
C GLU A 284 27.36 9.73 -1.71
N THR A 285 27.50 11.01 -1.35
CA THR A 285 26.36 11.96 -1.36
C THR A 285 25.75 12.11 -2.77
N LYS A 286 26.58 12.05 -3.82
CA LYS A 286 26.11 12.08 -5.21
C LYS A 286 25.40 10.77 -5.60
N VAL A 287 25.90 9.62 -5.13
CA VAL A 287 25.25 8.31 -5.32
C VAL A 287 23.88 8.29 -4.65
N GLU A 288 23.76 8.76 -3.42
CA GLU A 288 22.49 8.83 -2.70
C GLU A 288 21.48 9.75 -3.43
N LYS A 289 21.93 10.91 -3.91
CA LYS A 289 21.10 11.79 -4.75
C LYS A 289 20.64 11.10 -6.03
N HIS A 290 21.52 10.37 -6.71
CA HIS A 290 21.17 9.62 -7.91
C HIS A 290 20.09 8.57 -7.64
N SER A 291 20.26 7.78 -6.57
CA SER A 291 19.27 6.79 -6.13
C SER A 291 17.91 7.44 -5.88
N HIS A 292 17.88 8.58 -5.18
CA HIS A 292 16.64 9.32 -4.95
C HIS A 292 15.97 9.79 -6.26
N TYR A 293 16.74 10.29 -7.23
CA TYR A 293 16.18 10.66 -8.54
C TYR A 293 15.68 9.45 -9.34
N GLN A 294 16.34 8.29 -9.24
CA GLN A 294 15.87 7.04 -9.85
C GLN A 294 14.53 6.61 -9.26
N GLU A 295 14.38 6.64 -7.93
CA GLU A 295 13.11 6.33 -7.26
C GLU A 295 12.00 7.30 -7.69
N GLN A 296 12.29 8.61 -7.74
CA GLN A 296 11.33 9.61 -8.21
C GLN A 296 10.93 9.39 -9.68
N LEU A 297 11.88 8.97 -10.52
CA LEU A 297 11.62 8.62 -11.91
C LEU A 297 10.70 7.41 -12.03
N GLU A 298 10.94 6.38 -11.22
CA GLU A 298 10.11 5.17 -11.22
C GLU A 298 8.68 5.45 -10.74
N LEU A 299 8.52 6.24 -9.68
CA LEU A 299 7.19 6.72 -9.23
C LEU A 299 6.49 7.55 -10.31
N SER A 300 7.23 8.42 -11.00
CA SER A 300 6.70 9.20 -12.12
C SER A 300 6.28 8.30 -13.28
N HIS A 301 7.03 7.24 -13.57
CA HIS A 301 6.71 6.24 -14.58
C HIS A 301 5.41 5.49 -14.26
N GLN A 302 5.28 5.00 -13.03
CA GLN A 302 4.06 4.33 -12.57
C GLN A 302 2.84 5.26 -12.65
N LYS A 303 3.02 6.54 -12.30
CA LYS A 303 1.97 7.54 -12.43
C LYS A 303 1.59 7.80 -13.89
N LEU A 304 2.57 7.85 -14.80
CA LEU A 304 2.32 8.01 -16.23
C LEU A 304 1.47 6.84 -16.76
N GLN A 305 1.85 5.59 -16.46
CA GLN A 305 1.10 4.39 -16.85
C GLN A 305 -0.36 4.42 -16.34
N HIS A 306 -0.57 4.87 -15.10
CA HIS A 306 -1.90 4.98 -14.53
C HIS A 306 -2.73 6.09 -15.20
N VAL A 307 -2.12 7.23 -15.52
CA VAL A 307 -2.80 8.35 -16.19
C VAL A 307 -3.11 8.01 -17.65
N GLU A 308 -2.23 7.25 -18.33
CA GLU A 308 -2.47 6.69 -19.66
C GLU A 308 -3.67 5.74 -19.66
N ALA A 309 -3.82 4.90 -18.63
CA ALA A 309 -4.97 4.01 -18.48
C ALA A 309 -6.31 4.75 -18.27
N LEU A 310 -6.28 5.97 -17.74
CA LEU A 310 -7.48 6.81 -17.52
C LEU A 310 -7.89 7.61 -18.77
N GLY A 311 -7.04 7.74 -19.78
CA GLY A 311 -7.36 8.35 -21.08
C GLY A 311 -7.43 9.89 -21.14
N ASP A 312 -6.99 10.60 -20.10
CA ASP A 312 -6.95 12.07 -20.07
C ASP A 312 -5.71 12.64 -20.78
N LYS A 313 -5.90 13.12 -22.02
CA LYS A 313 -4.81 13.57 -22.90
C LYS A 313 -3.99 14.75 -22.35
N GLU A 314 -4.57 15.68 -21.62
CA GLU A 314 -3.83 16.84 -21.08
C GLU A 314 -2.95 16.43 -19.89
N HIS A 315 -3.49 15.58 -19.01
CA HIS A 315 -2.76 15.05 -17.87
C HIS A 315 -1.64 14.07 -18.28
N ILE A 316 -1.86 13.30 -19.35
CA ILE A 316 -0.82 12.45 -19.95
C ILE A 316 0.36 13.32 -20.40
N LYS A 317 0.13 14.34 -21.24
CA LYS A 317 1.21 15.18 -21.78
C LYS A 317 2.04 15.85 -20.69
N LYS A 318 1.39 16.43 -19.69
CA LYS A 318 2.06 17.10 -18.55
C LYS A 318 2.85 16.13 -17.68
N THR A 319 2.34 14.91 -17.47
CA THR A 319 3.04 13.87 -16.70
C THR A 319 4.21 13.30 -17.49
N GLN A 320 4.06 13.16 -18.81
CA GLN A 320 5.08 12.70 -19.72
C GLN A 320 6.26 13.68 -19.82
N GLU A 321 6.02 14.99 -19.90
CA GLU A 321 7.07 16.02 -19.86
C GLU A 321 7.87 15.98 -18.54
N LYS A 322 7.17 15.81 -17.40
CA LYS A 322 7.83 15.63 -16.09
C LYS A 322 8.65 14.34 -16.02
N TYR A 323 8.15 13.25 -16.62
CA TYR A 323 8.90 12.01 -16.71
C TYR A 323 10.18 12.18 -17.53
N TYR A 324 10.11 12.78 -18.71
CA TYR A 324 11.30 12.99 -19.55
C TYR A 324 12.35 13.88 -18.89
N THR A 325 11.94 14.99 -18.28
CA THR A 325 12.87 15.87 -17.55
C THR A 325 13.55 15.17 -16.38
N LEU A 326 12.81 14.37 -15.61
CA LEU A 326 13.40 13.54 -14.55
C LEU A 326 14.32 12.45 -15.11
N ALA A 327 13.94 11.83 -16.23
CA ALA A 327 14.72 10.78 -16.88
C ALA A 327 16.07 11.31 -17.37
N GLU A 328 16.06 12.47 -18.03
CA GLU A 328 17.26 13.13 -18.53
C GLU A 328 18.19 13.53 -17.38
N LYS A 329 17.66 14.15 -16.32
CA LYS A 329 18.42 14.52 -15.13
C LYS A 329 19.04 13.30 -14.44
N THR A 330 18.27 12.22 -14.30
CA THR A 330 18.73 10.96 -13.72
C THR A 330 19.88 10.37 -14.54
N ARG A 331 19.74 10.35 -15.88
CA ARG A 331 20.77 9.87 -16.80
C ARG A 331 22.03 10.73 -16.75
N GLU A 332 21.90 12.04 -16.67
CA GLU A 332 23.03 12.97 -16.57
C GLU A 332 23.81 12.77 -15.27
N ILE A 333 23.11 12.64 -14.14
CA ILE A 333 23.72 12.35 -12.84
C ILE A 333 24.42 10.99 -12.88
N GLY A 334 23.78 9.96 -13.45
CA GLY A 334 24.37 8.63 -13.61
C GLY A 334 25.65 8.65 -14.45
N TYR A 335 25.68 9.44 -15.53
CA TYR A 335 26.89 9.63 -16.33
C TYR A 335 28.01 10.31 -15.54
N LYS A 336 27.70 11.41 -14.84
CA LYS A 336 28.67 12.11 -13.97
C LYS A 336 29.21 11.19 -12.89
N MET A 337 28.36 10.38 -12.27
CA MET A 337 28.74 9.41 -11.24
C MET A 337 29.70 8.35 -11.81
N LYS A 338 29.39 7.78 -12.98
CA LYS A 338 30.27 6.81 -13.64
C LYS A 338 31.64 7.40 -13.95
N LYS A 339 31.69 8.65 -14.41
CA LYS A 339 32.95 9.36 -14.66
C LYS A 339 33.75 9.57 -13.37
N HIS A 340 33.10 10.10 -12.33
CA HIS A 340 33.72 10.28 -11.01
C HIS A 340 34.27 8.96 -10.43
N MET A 341 33.52 7.87 -10.56
CA MET A 341 33.96 6.55 -10.13
C MET A 341 35.22 6.08 -10.89
N GLN A 342 35.25 6.29 -12.22
CA GLN A 342 36.41 5.96 -13.02
C GLN A 342 37.62 6.82 -12.64
N ASP A 343 37.41 8.11 -12.40
CA ASP A 343 38.46 9.05 -12.00
C ASP A 343 39.05 8.66 -10.64
N LEU A 344 38.20 8.35 -9.64
CA LEU A 344 38.61 7.84 -8.32
C LEU A 344 39.38 6.52 -8.44
N SER A 345 38.88 5.58 -9.24
CA SER A 345 39.56 4.30 -9.47
C SER A 345 40.91 4.47 -10.15
N ASN A 346 41.03 5.40 -11.11
CA ASN A 346 42.28 5.71 -11.78
C ASN A 346 43.28 6.38 -10.84
N LYS A 347 42.81 7.29 -9.97
CA LYS A 347 43.63 8.01 -8.98
C LYS A 347 44.25 7.03 -7.98
N ILE A 348 43.44 6.11 -7.43
CA ILE A 348 43.91 5.05 -6.53
C ILE A 348 44.94 4.14 -7.23
N SER A 349 44.69 3.73 -8.47
CA SER A 349 45.59 2.86 -9.22
C SER A 349 46.90 3.53 -9.65
N ARG A 350 46.90 4.83 -9.98
CA ARG A 350 48.09 5.55 -10.45
C ARG A 350 48.99 6.01 -9.30
N GLN A 351 48.42 6.59 -8.25
CA GLN A 351 49.20 7.03 -7.09
C GLN A 351 49.81 5.84 -6.35
N GLY A 352 49.16 4.67 -6.35
CA GLY A 352 49.76 3.43 -5.84
C GLY A 352 50.96 2.90 -6.66
N LEU A 353 51.14 3.36 -7.91
CA LEU A 353 52.27 2.99 -8.77
C LEU A 353 53.41 4.01 -8.68
N ASP A 354 53.11 5.32 -8.65
CA ASP A 354 54.11 6.39 -8.59
C ASP A 354 54.97 6.36 -7.30
N HIS A 355 54.46 5.75 -6.22
CA HIS A 355 55.21 5.56 -4.96
C HIS A 355 55.92 4.20 -4.83
N ASN A 356 55.70 3.27 -5.77
CA ASN A 356 56.35 1.96 -5.80
C ASN A 356 57.57 1.91 -6.75
N GLU A 357 57.80 2.98 -7.51
CA GLU A 357 59.02 3.17 -8.30
C GLU A 357 60.07 3.94 -7.48
N LEU A 358 60.67 3.29 -6.48
CA LEU A 358 61.99 3.67 -5.92
C LEU A 358 62.66 2.46 -5.26
#